data_AF-A0A2V6Z231-F1
#
_entry.id   AF-A0A2V6Z231-F1
#
_cell.length_a   1.000
_cell.length_b   1.000
_cell.length_c   1.000
_cell.angle_alpha   90.00
_cell.angle_beta   90.00
_cell.angle_gamma   90.00
#
_symmetry.space_group_name_H-M   'P 1'
#
loop_
_entity.id
_entity.type
_entity.pdbx_description
1 polymer ?
#
loop_
_entity_poly.entity_id
_entity_poly.type
_entity_poly.pdbx_seq_one_letter_code
_entity_poly.pdbx_strand_id
1 'polypeptide(L)'
;MERPRKRPARRTRPRAPRRPKPVTAPRPTPAERRLLSLAREIARLPLAAALETLAAAWAPGGPLLHDVAEAWIRGRSNKTAALALAWAREQVRLSLQEIIEAMPRNKRGRIEAMPDTLAWVLLAGCEAIAHEPPSAVADRVRALLELSGHAAPTD
;
A
#
# COMPACT_ATOMS: atom_id res chain seq x y z
N MET A 1 40.99 3.73 -75.54
CA MET A 1 40.52 2.97 -74.35
C MET A 1 40.62 3.89 -73.14
N GLU A 2 39.55 4.59 -72.78
CA GLU A 2 39.49 5.40 -71.56
C GLU A 2 38.99 4.55 -70.39
N ARG A 3 39.75 4.51 -69.28
CA ARG A 3 39.34 3.84 -68.04
C ARG A 3 38.34 4.73 -67.29
N PRO A 4 37.22 4.19 -66.78
CA PRO A 4 36.26 5.01 -66.05
C PRO A 4 36.78 5.29 -64.63
N ARG A 5 36.78 6.57 -64.24
CA ARG A 5 37.12 7.02 -62.87
C ARG A 5 36.01 6.60 -61.90
N LYS A 6 36.33 5.73 -60.94
CA LYS A 6 35.42 5.34 -59.83
C LYS A 6 35.12 6.55 -58.95
N ARG A 7 33.83 6.87 -58.77
CA ARG A 7 33.35 7.89 -57.82
C ARG A 7 33.57 7.41 -56.37
N PRO A 8 34.01 8.28 -55.44
CA PRO A 8 34.20 7.89 -54.05
C PRO A 8 32.86 7.62 -53.38
N ALA A 9 32.76 6.48 -52.70
CA ALA A 9 31.59 6.09 -51.93
C ALA A 9 31.37 7.07 -50.77
N ARG A 10 30.17 7.63 -50.69
CA ARG A 10 29.75 8.55 -49.62
C ARG A 10 29.64 7.75 -48.32
N ARG A 11 30.62 7.94 -47.42
CA ARG A 11 30.62 7.34 -46.07
C ARG A 11 29.35 7.74 -45.32
N THR A 12 28.44 6.79 -45.12
CA THR A 12 27.33 6.88 -44.18
C THR A 12 27.90 6.99 -42.78
N ARG A 13 27.74 8.15 -42.14
CA ARG A 13 28.13 8.34 -40.74
C ARG A 13 27.30 7.39 -39.86
N PRO A 14 27.90 6.70 -38.88
CA PRO A 14 27.15 5.87 -37.95
C PRO A 14 26.15 6.74 -37.19
N ARG A 15 24.88 6.34 -37.23
CA ARG A 15 23.79 7.02 -36.51
C ARG A 15 24.09 6.93 -35.03
N ALA A 16 24.26 8.06 -34.37
CA ALA A 16 24.51 8.10 -32.93
C ALA A 16 23.43 7.30 -32.19
N PRO A 17 23.80 6.49 -31.18
CA PRO A 17 22.84 5.71 -30.42
C PRO A 17 21.80 6.66 -29.83
N ARG A 18 20.51 6.39 -30.08
CA ARG A 18 19.42 7.13 -29.45
C ARG A 18 19.59 7.00 -27.94
N ARG A 19 19.82 8.12 -27.24
CA ARG A 19 19.80 8.15 -25.78
C ARG A 19 18.47 7.54 -25.32
N PRO A 20 18.49 6.55 -24.40
CA PRO A 20 17.26 6.03 -23.84
C PRO A 20 16.48 7.20 -23.23
N LYS A 21 15.19 7.31 -23.59
CA LYS A 21 14.32 8.30 -22.96
C LYS A 21 14.26 7.98 -21.46
N PRO A 22 14.46 8.96 -20.57
CA PRO A 22 14.32 8.72 -19.14
C PRO A 22 12.91 8.18 -18.87
N VAL A 23 12.84 6.98 -18.30
CA VAL A 23 11.61 6.39 -17.83
C VAL A 23 11.18 7.22 -16.63
N THR A 24 10.23 8.13 -16.85
CA THR A 24 9.65 8.90 -15.76
C THR A 24 8.68 7.97 -15.03
N ALA A 25 8.96 7.67 -13.76
CA ALA A 25 8.03 6.93 -12.94
C ALA A 25 6.69 7.70 -12.92
N PRO A 26 5.54 7.01 -13.12
CA PRO A 26 4.24 7.64 -12.97
C PRO A 26 4.15 8.31 -11.60
N ARG A 27 3.50 9.48 -11.53
CA ARG A 27 3.24 10.11 -10.23
C ARG A 27 2.32 9.19 -9.42
N PRO A 28 2.58 8.98 -8.12
CA PRO A 28 1.73 8.12 -7.32
C PRO A 28 0.29 8.62 -7.32
N THR A 29 -0.68 7.70 -7.36
CA THR A 29 -2.11 8.06 -7.26
C THR A 29 -2.45 8.66 -5.88
N PRO A 30 -3.60 9.35 -5.71
CA PRO A 30 -4.06 9.77 -4.39
C PRO A 30 -4.12 8.61 -3.39
N ALA A 31 -4.61 7.45 -3.81
CA ALA A 31 -4.66 6.23 -3.00
C ALA A 31 -3.27 5.80 -2.52
N GLU A 32 -2.31 5.67 -3.45
CA GLU A 32 -0.93 5.31 -3.11
C GLU A 32 -0.33 6.30 -2.12
N ARG A 33 -0.52 7.62 -2.32
CA ARG A 33 0.00 8.63 -1.39
C ARG A 33 -0.61 8.50 -0.01
N ARG A 34 -1.92 8.29 0.10
CA ARG A 34 -2.59 8.13 1.39
C ARG A 34 -2.13 6.87 2.11
N LEU A 35 -2.08 5.72 1.42
CA LEU A 35 -1.61 4.46 2.00
C LEU A 35 -0.14 4.57 2.47
N LEU A 36 0.74 5.15 1.65
CA LEU A 36 2.15 5.36 2.02
C LEU A 36 2.33 6.38 3.14
N SER A 37 1.45 7.38 3.24
CA SER A 37 1.43 8.31 4.38
C SER A 37 0.98 7.60 5.65
N LEU A 38 -0.11 6.84 5.56
CA LEU A 38 -0.71 6.09 6.66
C LEU A 38 0.28 5.06 7.21
N ALA A 39 0.98 4.31 6.35
CA ALA A 39 2.05 3.39 6.77
C ALA A 39 3.11 4.08 7.63
N ARG A 40 3.61 5.25 7.19
CA ARG A 40 4.62 6.02 7.93
C ARG A 40 4.10 6.61 9.23
N GLU A 41 2.83 6.96 9.27
CA GLU A 41 2.16 7.47 10.47
C GLU A 41 2.02 6.37 11.52
N ILE A 42 1.44 5.23 11.15
CA ILE A 42 1.19 4.14 12.10
C ILE A 42 2.47 3.49 12.61
N ALA A 43 3.54 3.44 11.81
CA ALA A 43 4.84 2.86 12.20
C ALA A 43 5.46 3.54 13.45
N ARG A 44 4.97 4.72 13.84
CA ARG A 44 5.44 5.48 15.00
C ARG A 44 4.54 5.36 16.21
N LEU A 45 3.45 4.59 16.10
CA LEU A 45 2.41 4.50 17.10
C LEU A 45 2.46 3.13 17.82
N PRO A 46 2.03 3.07 19.09
CA PRO A 46 1.73 1.79 19.72
C PRO A 46 0.54 1.12 19.00
N LEU A 47 0.45 -0.22 19.08
CA LEU A 47 -0.51 -1.00 18.28
C LEU A 47 -1.97 -0.51 18.42
N ALA A 48 -2.43 -0.22 19.64
CA ALA A 48 -3.78 0.29 19.87
C ALA A 48 -4.06 1.58 19.08
N ALA A 49 -3.19 2.58 19.20
CA ALA A 49 -3.32 3.85 18.48
C ALA A 49 -3.15 3.69 16.96
N ALA A 50 -2.30 2.75 16.51
CA ALA A 50 -2.19 2.40 15.10
C ALA A 50 -3.51 1.83 14.56
N LEU A 51 -4.18 0.94 15.30
CA LEU A 51 -5.47 0.36 14.91
C LEU A 51 -6.59 1.41 14.88
N GLU A 52 -6.64 2.32 15.86
CA GLU A 52 -7.59 3.44 15.86
C GLU A 52 -7.36 4.37 14.64
N THR A 53 -6.10 4.68 14.34
CA THR A 53 -5.72 5.51 13.18
C THR A 53 -6.12 4.84 11.86
N LEU A 54 -5.88 3.53 11.72
CA LEU A 54 -6.30 2.76 10.56
C LEU A 54 -7.82 2.72 10.41
N ALA A 55 -8.53 2.42 11.50
CA ALA A 55 -9.98 2.38 11.50
C ALA A 55 -10.60 3.73 11.10
N ALA A 56 -10.04 4.84 11.60
CA ALA A 56 -10.47 6.19 11.22
C ALA A 56 -10.20 6.47 9.74
N ALA A 57 -9.05 6.04 9.21
CA ALA A 57 -8.71 6.21 7.80
C ALA A 57 -9.67 5.44 6.87
N TRP A 58 -10.14 4.27 7.32
CA TRP A 58 -11.12 3.42 6.63
C TRP A 58 -12.57 3.65 7.07
N ALA A 59 -12.86 4.73 7.80
CA ALA A 59 -14.22 5.01 8.26
C ALA A 59 -15.22 5.06 7.08
N PRO A 60 -16.50 4.65 7.29
CA PRO A 60 -17.52 4.70 6.25
C PRO A 60 -17.63 6.08 5.60
N GLY A 61 -17.60 6.13 4.27
CA GLY A 61 -17.62 7.40 3.51
C GLY A 61 -16.30 8.19 3.52
N GLY A 62 -15.23 7.64 4.11
CA GLY A 62 -13.91 8.25 4.13
C GLY A 62 -13.24 8.30 2.75
N PRO A 63 -12.31 9.25 2.53
CA PRO A 63 -11.68 9.46 1.22
C PRO A 63 -10.75 8.31 0.79
N LEU A 64 -10.19 7.55 1.74
CA LEU A 64 -9.26 6.46 1.43
C LEU A 64 -9.96 5.33 0.66
N LEU A 65 -11.14 4.90 1.11
CA LEU A 65 -11.92 3.86 0.44
C LEU A 65 -12.22 4.25 -1.02
N HIS A 66 -12.70 5.48 -1.21
CA HIS A 66 -13.02 6.01 -2.53
C HIS A 66 -11.77 6.04 -3.43
N ASP A 67 -10.67 6.62 -2.95
CA ASP A 67 -9.44 6.74 -3.72
C ASP A 67 -8.88 5.35 -4.11
N VAL A 68 -8.92 4.37 -3.20
CA VAL A 68 -8.48 2.99 -3.46
C VAL A 68 -9.37 2.31 -4.49
N ALA A 69 -10.70 2.44 -4.38
CA ALA A 69 -11.64 1.88 -5.34
C ALA A 69 -11.43 2.49 -6.74
N GLU A 70 -11.26 3.81 -6.82
CA GLU A 70 -11.00 4.52 -8.06
C GLU A 70 -9.66 4.10 -8.68
N ALA A 71 -8.58 4.01 -7.88
CA ALA A 71 -7.28 3.56 -8.33
C ALA A 71 -7.32 2.11 -8.84
N TRP A 72 -8.08 1.23 -8.19
CA TRP A 72 -8.30 -0.14 -8.63
C TRP A 72 -9.03 -0.21 -9.98
N ILE A 73 -10.12 0.55 -10.15
CA ILE A 73 -10.89 0.59 -11.39
C ILE A 73 -10.04 1.14 -12.54
N ARG A 74 -9.37 2.28 -12.34
CA ARG A 74 -8.53 2.92 -13.36
C ARG A 74 -7.26 2.12 -13.68
N GLY A 75 -6.72 1.39 -12.70
CA GLY A 75 -5.48 0.62 -12.81
C GLY A 75 -5.66 -0.82 -13.32
N ARG A 76 -6.89 -1.33 -13.46
CA ARG A 76 -7.16 -2.76 -13.70
C ARG A 76 -6.46 -3.35 -14.94
N SER A 77 -6.28 -2.58 -16.00
CA SER A 77 -5.59 -3.01 -17.23
C SER A 77 -4.09 -2.68 -17.24
N ASN A 78 -3.59 -1.94 -16.23
CA ASN A 78 -2.20 -1.52 -16.12
C ASN A 78 -1.51 -2.25 -14.96
N LYS A 79 -0.70 -3.26 -15.29
CA LYS A 79 0.04 -4.08 -14.31
C LYS A 79 0.93 -3.24 -13.38
N THR A 80 1.55 -2.18 -13.88
CA THR A 80 2.40 -1.31 -13.05
C THR A 80 1.58 -0.52 -12.04
N ALA A 81 0.42 -0.01 -12.44
CA ALA A 81 -0.48 0.71 -11.52
C ALA A 81 -1.08 -0.25 -10.47
N ALA A 82 -1.51 -1.44 -10.89
CA ALA A 82 -2.00 -2.46 -9.97
C ALA A 82 -0.93 -2.88 -8.96
N LEU A 83 0.32 -3.07 -9.41
CA LEU A 83 1.45 -3.39 -8.53
C LEU A 83 1.78 -2.23 -7.58
N ALA A 84 1.77 -0.98 -8.05
CA ALA A 84 2.04 0.18 -7.21
C ALA A 84 1.00 0.33 -6.09
N LEU A 85 -0.29 0.16 -6.41
CA LEU A 85 -1.37 0.19 -5.43
C LEU A 85 -1.27 -0.97 -4.42
N ALA A 86 -1.03 -2.19 -4.90
CA ALA A 86 -0.84 -3.36 -4.04
C ALA A 86 0.36 -3.18 -3.11
N TRP A 87 1.46 -2.65 -3.63
CA TRP A 87 2.64 -2.34 -2.83
C TRP A 87 2.38 -1.26 -1.79
N ALA A 88 1.63 -0.21 -2.13
CA ALA A 88 1.27 0.83 -1.16
C ALA A 88 0.43 0.27 -0.01
N ARG A 89 -0.53 -0.63 -0.30
CA ARG A 89 -1.29 -1.35 0.73
C ARG A 89 -0.38 -2.27 1.56
N GLU A 90 0.55 -2.95 0.91
CA GLU A 90 1.51 -3.83 1.57
C GLU A 90 2.43 -3.08 2.54
N GLN A 91 2.80 -1.84 2.25
CA GLN A 91 3.55 -1.00 3.21
C GLN A 91 2.80 -0.81 4.52
N VAL A 92 1.47 -0.68 4.49
CA VAL A 92 0.66 -0.57 5.71
C VAL A 92 0.70 -1.87 6.52
N ARG A 93 0.59 -3.02 5.83
CA ARG A 93 0.69 -4.35 6.47
C ARG A 93 2.05 -4.57 7.11
N LEU A 94 3.13 -4.21 6.41
CA LEU A 94 4.50 -4.33 6.92
C LEU A 94 4.72 -3.44 8.15
N SER A 95 4.24 -2.19 8.14
CA SER A 95 4.31 -1.32 9.32
C SER A 95 3.56 -1.91 10.52
N LEU A 96 2.38 -2.52 10.32
CA LEU A 96 1.69 -3.24 11.39
C LEU A 96 2.49 -4.44 11.89
N GLN A 97 3.08 -5.22 10.98
CA GLN A 97 3.90 -6.38 11.33
C GLN A 97 5.09 -5.96 12.19
N GLU A 98 5.80 -4.89 11.82
CA GLU A 98 6.94 -4.36 12.59
C GLU A 98 6.54 -3.99 14.03
N ILE A 99 5.38 -3.33 14.20
CA ILE A 99 4.83 -3.00 15.53
C ILE A 99 4.58 -4.27 16.34
N ILE A 100 3.95 -5.28 15.74
CA ILE A 100 3.63 -6.56 16.41
C ILE A 100 4.91 -7.34 16.75
N GLU A 101 5.91 -7.34 15.88
CA GLU A 101 7.19 -7.99 16.10
C GLU A 101 7.97 -7.35 17.26
N ALA A 102 7.89 -6.03 17.40
CA ALA A 102 8.48 -5.30 18.52
C ALA A 102 7.81 -5.60 19.87
N MET A 103 6.58 -6.13 19.88
CA MET A 103 5.88 -6.48 21.11
C MET A 103 6.38 -7.78 21.73
N PRO A 104 6.47 -7.87 23.08
CA PRO A 104 6.66 -9.14 23.78
C PRO A 104 5.60 -10.17 23.40
N ARG A 105 5.98 -11.44 23.21
CA ARG A 105 5.05 -12.50 22.77
C ARG A 105 3.80 -12.62 23.64
N ASN A 106 3.94 -12.47 24.95
CA ASN A 106 2.84 -12.52 25.93
C ASN A 106 1.89 -11.30 25.86
N LYS A 107 2.18 -10.31 25.02
CA LYS A 107 1.34 -9.13 24.81
C LYS A 107 0.73 -9.08 23.41
N ARG A 108 0.94 -10.08 22.55
CA ARG A 108 0.47 -10.09 21.14
C ARG A 108 -1.02 -10.45 20.96
N GLY A 109 -1.83 -10.22 21.98
CA GLY A 109 -3.28 -10.47 21.94
C GLY A 109 -3.67 -11.93 22.09
N ARG A 110 -4.94 -12.21 21.81
CA ARG A 110 -5.58 -13.53 21.98
C ARG A 110 -5.33 -14.47 20.79
N ILE A 111 -4.94 -13.91 19.65
CA ILE A 111 -4.71 -14.67 18.43
C ILE A 111 -3.30 -15.23 18.47
N GLU A 112 -3.18 -16.54 18.67
CA GLU A 112 -1.91 -17.26 18.54
C GLU A 112 -1.55 -17.45 17.05
N ALA A 113 -1.10 -16.36 16.43
CA ALA A 113 -0.67 -16.33 15.04
C ALA A 113 0.72 -15.74 14.88
N MET A 114 1.37 -16.02 13.75
CA MET A 114 2.61 -15.35 13.39
C MET A 114 2.34 -13.85 13.17
N PRO A 115 3.31 -12.95 13.46
CA PRO A 115 3.14 -11.51 13.33
C PRO A 115 2.61 -11.05 11.97
N ASP A 116 3.11 -11.66 10.89
CA ASP A 116 2.63 -11.42 9.51
C ASP A 116 1.14 -11.73 9.36
N THR A 117 0.70 -12.91 9.80
CA THR A 117 -0.69 -13.33 9.76
C THR A 117 -1.58 -12.42 10.61
N LEU A 118 -1.13 -12.04 11.80
CA LEU A 118 -1.87 -11.13 12.67
C LEU A 118 -2.00 -9.73 12.03
N ALA A 119 -0.92 -9.20 11.45
CA ALA A 119 -0.94 -7.93 10.72
C ALA A 119 -1.92 -7.96 9.54
N TRP A 120 -1.92 -9.07 8.78
CA TRP A 120 -2.85 -9.27 7.68
C TRP A 120 -4.31 -9.27 8.15
N VAL A 121 -4.63 -10.00 9.22
CA VAL A 121 -6.00 -10.07 9.79
C VAL A 121 -6.44 -8.71 10.32
N LEU A 122 -5.59 -8.02 11.07
CA LEU A 122 -5.91 -6.70 11.64
C LEU A 122 -6.11 -5.65 10.54
N LEU A 123 -5.28 -5.65 9.50
CA LEU A 123 -5.47 -4.77 8.34
C LEU A 123 -6.80 -5.06 7.63
N ALA A 124 -7.11 -6.34 7.38
CA ALA A 124 -8.37 -6.72 6.75
C ALA A 124 -9.58 -6.30 7.59
N GLY A 125 -9.48 -6.42 8.92
CA GLY A 125 -10.50 -5.94 9.85
C GLY A 125 -10.70 -4.42 9.79
N CYS A 126 -9.61 -3.65 9.75
CA CYS A 126 -9.69 -2.19 9.58
C CYS A 126 -10.28 -1.80 8.23
N GLU A 127 -9.93 -2.48 7.15
CA GLU A 127 -10.49 -2.24 5.81
C GLU A 127 -11.99 -2.56 5.75
N ALA A 128 -12.42 -3.63 6.45
CA ALA A 128 -13.83 -4.03 6.50
C ALA A 128 -14.73 -2.99 7.19
N ILE A 129 -14.18 -2.13 8.08
CA ILE A 129 -14.93 -1.03 8.72
C ILE A 129 -15.56 -0.11 7.68
N ALA A 130 -14.94 0.04 6.51
CA ALA A 130 -15.45 0.86 5.41
C ALA A 130 -16.83 0.41 4.90
N HIS A 131 -17.22 -0.83 5.19
CA HIS A 131 -18.47 -1.45 4.79
C HIS A 131 -19.51 -1.56 5.92
N GLU A 132 -19.19 -1.05 7.11
CA GLU A 132 -20.08 -1.07 8.27
C GLU A 132 -20.99 0.16 8.28
N PRO A 133 -22.19 0.09 8.89
CA PRO A 133 -22.95 1.29 9.18
C PRO A 133 -22.18 2.16 10.19
N PRO A 134 -22.28 3.50 10.11
CA PRO A 134 -21.55 4.40 11.01
C PRO A 134 -21.76 4.10 12.51
N SER A 135 -22.95 3.62 12.87
CA SER A 135 -23.30 3.25 14.26
C SER A 135 -22.54 2.02 14.78
N ALA A 136 -22.06 1.13 13.91
CA ALA A 136 -21.34 -0.08 14.31
C ALA A 136 -19.81 0.11 14.39
N VAL A 137 -19.28 1.21 13.86
CA VAL A 137 -17.83 1.44 13.75
C VAL A 137 -17.13 1.34 15.10
N ALA A 138 -17.68 1.99 16.13
CA ALA A 138 -17.09 1.99 17.47
C ALA A 138 -16.97 0.57 18.05
N ASP A 139 -17.99 -0.26 17.84
CA ASP A 139 -17.99 -1.65 18.33
C ASP A 139 -17.02 -2.54 17.54
N ARG A 140 -16.86 -2.30 16.23
CA ARG A 140 -15.85 -3.00 15.41
C ARG A 140 -14.42 -2.63 15.80
N VAL A 141 -14.15 -1.34 16.05
CA VAL A 141 -12.86 -0.89 16.55
C VAL A 141 -12.56 -1.52 17.90
N ARG A 142 -13.53 -1.55 18.82
CA ARG A 142 -13.38 -2.24 20.10
C ARG A 142 -13.05 -3.72 19.92
N ALA A 143 -13.77 -4.43 19.05
CA ALA A 143 -13.52 -5.84 18.79
C ALA A 143 -12.09 -6.10 18.27
N LEU A 144 -11.56 -5.22 17.40
CA LEU A 144 -10.16 -5.32 16.93
C LEU A 144 -9.14 -5.08 18.06
N LEU A 145 -9.42 -4.13 18.95
CA LEU A 145 -8.60 -3.87 20.13
C LEU A 145 -8.62 -5.06 21.10
N GLU A 146 -9.78 -5.68 21.33
CA GLU A 146 -9.91 -6.87 22.17
C GLU A 146 -9.14 -8.07 21.59
N LEU A 147 -9.25 -8.32 20.28
CA LEU A 147 -8.52 -9.38 19.59
C LEU A 147 -7.00 -9.21 19.70
N SER A 148 -6.53 -7.97 19.64
CA SER A 148 -5.11 -7.63 19.82
C SER A 148 -4.68 -7.54 21.29
N GLY A 149 -5.57 -7.75 22.26
CA GLY A 149 -5.28 -7.71 23.70
C GLY A 149 -5.15 -6.31 24.30
N HIS A 150 -5.65 -5.28 23.62
CA HIS A 150 -5.57 -3.88 24.03
C HIS A 150 -6.90 -3.32 24.58
N ALA A 151 -7.97 -4.14 24.61
CA ALA A 151 -9.21 -3.83 25.30
C ALA A 151 -9.67 -5.04 26.14
N ALA A 152 -10.30 -4.77 27.27
CA ALA A 152 -10.93 -5.79 28.10
C ALA A 152 -12.23 -6.28 27.41
N PRO A 153 -12.56 -7.58 27.49
CA PRO A 153 -13.87 -8.04 27.05
C PRO A 153 -14.93 -7.39 27.95
N THR A 154 -16.02 -6.88 27.36
CA THR A 154 -17.19 -6.49 28.15
C THR A 154 -17.85 -7.75 28.72
N ASP A 155 -17.97 -7.81 30.04
CA ASP A 155 -18.75 -8.81 30.79
C ASP A 155 -20.25 -8.79 30.40
#